data_AF-A0A371DNJ6-F1
#
_entry.id   AF-A0A371DNJ6-F1
#
_cell.length_a   1.000
_cell.length_b   1.000
_cell.length_c   1.000
_cell.angle_alpha   90.00
_cell.angle_beta   90.00
_cell.angle_gamma   90.00
#
_symmetry.space_group_name_H-M   'P 1'
#
loop_
_entity.id
_entity.type
_entity.pdbx_description
1 polymer ?
#
loop_
_entity_poly.entity_id
_entity_poly.type
_entity_poly.pdbx_seq_one_letter_code
_entity_poly.pdbx_strand_id
1 'polypeptide(L)' 'MADKLHEGQDVSWRWGAGNAEGKIAEIIEEGKAEVTSKKGNTVTRNGRGKDDPAVIIARKGNDVVKLAHELNEVKDAE' A
#
# COMPACT_ATOMS: atom_id res chain seq x y z
N MET A 1 7.40 5.77 13.80
CA MET A 1 7.38 6.13 12.36
C MET A 1 6.53 5.15 11.53
N ALA A 2 5.60 4.45 12.17
CA ALA A 2 4.48 3.75 11.53
C ALA A 2 3.18 4.58 11.63
N ASP A 3 3.23 5.65 12.42
CA ASP A 3 2.11 6.47 12.89
C ASP A 3 1.52 7.41 11.82
N LYS A 4 1.96 7.28 10.57
CA LYS A 4 1.62 8.23 9.50
C LYS A 4 0.71 7.68 8.43
N LEU A 5 0.63 6.36 8.29
CA LEU A 5 -0.24 5.73 7.30
C LEU A 5 -1.55 5.33 7.96
N HIS A 6 -2.67 5.78 7.40
CA HIS A 6 -4.00 5.40 7.85
C HIS A 6 -4.89 4.99 6.68
N GLU A 7 -5.88 4.13 6.95
CA GLU A 7 -6.87 3.73 5.96
C GLU A 7 -7.58 4.96 5.37
N GLY A 8 -7.71 4.98 4.05
CA GLY A 8 -8.28 6.12 3.32
C GLY A 8 -7.27 7.19 2.92
N GLN A 9 -6.03 7.14 3.36
CA GLN A 9 -4.99 8.10 2.97
C GLN A 9 -4.53 7.88 1.53
N ASP A 10 -4.22 8.96 0.81
CA ASP A 10 -3.59 8.91 -0.50
C ASP A 10 -2.06 8.80 -0.37
N VAL A 11 -1.51 7.80 -1.06
CA VAL A 11 -0.09 7.44 -1.04
C VAL A 11 0.45 7.29 -2.44
N SER A 12 1.74 7.56 -2.60
CA SER A 12 2.46 7.39 -3.86
C SER A 12 3.70 6.53 -3.69
N TRP A 13 4.02 5.72 -4.70
CA TRP A 13 5.19 4.84 -4.67
C TRP A 13 5.82 4.75 -6.05
N ARG A 14 7.09 4.32 -6.10
CA ARG A 14 7.79 4.15 -7.36
C ARG A 14 7.28 2.91 -8.11
N TRP A 15 6.94 3.08 -9.37
CA TRP A 15 6.52 2.01 -10.27
C TRP A 15 7.16 2.15 -11.64
N GLY A 16 8.13 1.28 -11.93
CA GLY A 16 8.91 1.36 -13.16
C GLY A 16 9.71 2.67 -13.22
N ALA A 17 9.53 3.44 -14.29
CA ALA A 17 10.19 4.72 -14.50
C ALA A 17 9.46 5.92 -13.86
N GLY A 18 8.24 5.72 -13.33
CA GLY A 18 7.42 6.79 -12.75
C GLY A 18 6.95 6.48 -11.34
N ASN A 19 5.96 7.24 -10.89
CA ASN A 19 5.29 7.03 -9.61
C ASN A 19 3.83 6.63 -9.87
N ALA A 20 3.34 5.71 -9.06
CA ALA A 20 1.93 5.36 -9.02
C ALA A 20 1.33 5.93 -7.74
N GLU A 21 0.04 6.25 -7.80
CA GLU A 21 -0.74 6.81 -6.71
C GLU A 21 -1.94 5.90 -6.43
N GLY A 22 -2.43 5.95 -5.20
CA GLY A 22 -3.57 5.17 -4.77
C GLY A 22 -3.94 5.43 -3.32
N LYS A 23 -5.05 4.83 -2.90
CA LYS A 23 -5.61 5.04 -1.56
C LYS A 23 -5.39 3.82 -0.70
N ILE A 24 -4.95 4.00 0.54
CA ILE A 24 -4.82 2.90 1.49
C ILE A 24 -6.19 2.30 1.76
N ALA A 25 -6.34 1.01 1.49
CA ALA A 25 -7.55 0.26 1.79
C ALA A 25 -7.44 -0.45 3.14
N GLU A 26 -6.28 -1.02 3.45
CA GLU A 26 -6.07 -1.77 4.70
C GLU A 26 -4.57 -1.79 5.07
N ILE A 27 -4.27 -1.85 6.37
CA ILE A 27 -2.90 -1.91 6.91
C ILE A 27 -2.78 -3.17 7.77
N ILE A 28 -1.82 -4.02 7.43
CA ILE A 28 -1.58 -5.32 8.07
C ILE A 28 -0.18 -5.29 8.68
N GLU A 29 -0.13 -5.04 9.99
CA GLU A 29 1.11 -4.95 10.75
C GLU A 29 1.82 -6.30 10.85
N GLU A 30 1.10 -7.32 11.29
CA GLU A 30 1.60 -8.68 11.39
C GLU A 30 0.70 -9.63 10.61
N GLY A 31 1.31 -10.46 9.77
CA GLY A 31 0.61 -11.46 8.98
C GLY A 31 0.76 -11.27 7.48
N LYS A 32 -0.16 -11.89 6.72
CA LYS A 32 -0.11 -11.98 5.26
C LYS A 32 -1.21 -11.10 4.67
N ALA A 33 -0.80 -10.06 3.96
CA ALA A 33 -1.63 -9.25 3.10
C ALA A 33 -1.76 -9.90 1.73
N GLU A 34 -2.99 -10.02 1.24
CA GLU A 34 -3.31 -10.75 0.02
C GLU A 34 -4.33 -9.97 -0.79
N VAL A 35 -3.96 -9.61 -2.02
CA VAL A 35 -4.83 -8.90 -2.96
C VAL A 35 -5.04 -9.75 -4.20
N THR A 36 -6.30 -9.91 -4.60
CA THR A 36 -6.63 -10.64 -5.82
C THR A 36 -6.86 -9.65 -6.95
N SER A 37 -6.03 -9.76 -7.98
CA SER A 37 -6.17 -8.94 -9.16
C SER A 37 -7.43 -9.30 -9.96
N LYS A 38 -8.03 -8.33 -10.65
CA LYS A 38 -9.16 -8.58 -11.57
C LYS A 38 -8.85 -9.60 -12.68
N LYS A 39 -7.56 -9.86 -12.95
CA LYS A 39 -7.09 -10.87 -13.91
C LYS A 39 -6.85 -12.25 -13.29
N GLY A 40 -7.19 -12.46 -12.01
CA GLY A 40 -7.00 -13.74 -11.31
C GLY A 40 -5.61 -13.93 -10.69
N ASN A 41 -4.74 -12.92 -10.72
CA ASN A 41 -3.42 -12.98 -10.09
C ASN A 41 -3.50 -12.56 -8.63
N THR A 42 -3.14 -13.47 -7.72
CA THR A 42 -3.04 -13.18 -6.29
C THR A 42 -1.66 -12.64 -5.96
N VAL A 43 -1.59 -11.42 -5.44
CA VAL A 43 -0.34 -10.82 -4.95
C VAL A 43 -0.36 -10.88 -3.44
N THR A 44 0.72 -11.42 -2.86
CA THR A 44 0.85 -11.60 -1.42
C THR A 44 2.09 -10.91 -0.88
N ARG A 45 1.97 -10.31 0.30
CA ARG A 45 3.05 -9.67 1.03
C ARG A 45 2.87 -9.92 2.52
N ASN A 46 3.95 -10.18 3.22
CA ASN A 46 3.89 -10.31 4.68
C ASN A 46 4.26 -8.97 5.31
N GLY A 47 3.44 -8.51 6.25
CA GLY A 47 3.79 -7.40 7.14
C GLY A 47 4.97 -7.81 8.02
N ARG A 48 5.91 -6.88 8.23
CA ARG A 48 7.14 -7.11 8.99
C ARG A 48 7.05 -6.54 10.41
N GLY A 49 5.85 -6.49 10.96
CA GLY A 49 5.56 -5.87 12.24
C GLY A 49 5.26 -4.38 12.11
N LYS A 50 5.17 -3.72 13.26
CA LYS A 50 4.84 -2.30 13.38
C LYS A 50 5.75 -1.38 12.57
N ASP A 51 7.04 -1.68 12.48
CA ASP A 51 7.99 -0.82 11.77
C ASP A 51 7.78 -0.81 10.25
N ASP A 52 7.25 -1.90 9.68
CA ASP A 52 7.06 -2.03 8.25
C ASP A 52 5.83 -2.92 7.92
N PRO A 53 4.62 -2.39 8.16
CA PRO A 53 3.39 -3.12 7.86
C PRO A 53 3.21 -3.30 6.35
N ALA A 54 2.47 -4.35 5.98
CA ALA A 54 1.98 -4.51 4.61
C ALA A 54 0.71 -3.69 4.43
N VAL A 55 0.70 -2.85 3.41
CA VAL A 55 -0.36 -1.90 3.11
C VAL A 55 -1.02 -2.33 1.80
N ILE A 56 -2.33 -2.55 1.86
CA ILE A 56 -3.16 -2.77 0.69
C ILE A 56 -3.59 -1.41 0.17
N ILE A 57 -3.35 -1.17 -1.12
CA ILE A 57 -3.65 0.10 -1.78
C ILE A 57 -4.65 -0.18 -2.89
N ALA A 58 -5.82 0.44 -2.76
CA ALA A 58 -6.87 0.43 -3.76
C ALA A 58 -6.60 1.51 -4.82
N ARG A 59 -6.74 1.14 -6.09
CA ARG A 59 -6.59 2.07 -7.21
C ARG A 59 -7.45 1.66 -8.40
N LYS A 60 -7.67 2.60 -9.32
CA LYS A 60 -8.39 2.33 -10.56
C LYS A 60 -7.66 1.26 -11.37
N GLY A 61 -8.33 0.12 -11.56
CA GLY A 61 -7.83 -1.01 -12.33
C GLY A 61 -7.55 -2.23 -11.47
N ASN A 62 -6.59 -2.13 -10.55
CA ASN A 62 -6.17 -3.26 -9.72
C ASN A 62 -5.59 -2.84 -8.38
N ASP A 63 -6.01 -3.52 -7.32
CA ASP A 63 -5.44 -3.33 -6.00
C ASP A 63 -4.03 -3.91 -5.95
N VAL A 64 -3.19 -3.29 -5.13
CA VAL A 64 -1.79 -3.69 -4.97
C VAL A 64 -1.45 -3.77 -3.49
N VAL A 65 -0.43 -4.55 -3.17
CA VAL A 65 0.10 -4.65 -1.82
C VAL A 65 1.55 -4.21 -1.81
N LYS A 66 1.88 -3.31 -0.88
CA LYS A 66 3.19 -2.67 -0.73
C LYS A 66 3.57 -2.58 0.73
N LEU A 67 4.85 -2.51 1.04
CA LEU A 67 5.31 -2.29 2.41
C LEU A 67 5.33 -0.79 2.71
N ALA A 68 5.07 -0.40 3.96
CA ALA A 68 5.01 0.99 4.36
C ALA A 68 6.26 1.79 3.98
N HIS A 69 7.45 1.19 4.09
CA HIS A 69 8.71 1.85 3.71
C HIS A 69 8.83 2.15 2.20
N GLU A 70 8.04 1.48 1.34
CA GLU A 70 8.01 1.74 -0.11
C GLU A 70 7.09 2.93 -0.47
N LEU A 71 6.26 3.39 0.49
CA LEU A 71 5.23 4.38 0.27
C LEU A 71 5.71 5.77 0.69
N ASN A 72 5.32 6.76 -0.10
CA ASN A 72 5.48 8.17 0.19
C ASN A 72 4.09 8.76 0.45
N GLU A 73 3.94 9.45 1.56
CA GLU A 73 2.75 10.23 1.86
C GLU A 73 2.56 11.28 0.75
N VAL A 74 1.40 11.29 0.09
CA VAL A 74 1.03 12.44 -0.72
C VAL A 74 0.53 13.47 0.27
N LYS A 75 1.38 14.45 0.62
CA LYS A 75 0.89 15.61 1.37
C LYS A 75 -0.08 16.33 0.43
N ASP A 76 -1.37 16.22 0.72
CA ASP A 76 -2.33 17.24 0.30
C ASP A 76 -1.73 18.58 0.76
N ALA A 77 -1.37 19.40 -0.22
CA ALA A 77 -0.86 20.74 0.04
C ALA A 77 -2.03 21.54 0.65
N GLU A 78 -1.94 21.83 1.95
CA GLU A 78 -2.76 22.85 2.60
C GLU A 78 -2.38 24.25 2.09
#